data_AF-A0A1Y1YWD4-F1
#
_entry.id   AF-A0A1Y1YWD4-F1
#
_cell.length_a   1.000
_cell.length_b   1.000
_cell.length_c   1.000
_cell.angle_alpha   90.00
_cell.angle_beta   90.00
_cell.angle_gamma   90.00
#
_symmetry.space_group_name_H-M   'P 1'
#
loop_
_entity.id
_entity.type
_entity.pdbx_description
1 polymer ?
#
loop_
_entity_poly.entity_id
_entity_poly.type
_entity_poly.pdbx_seq_one_letter_code
_entity_poly.pdbx_strand_id
1 'polypeptide(L)'
;MPLLDLPPEVFQRIISEYVTEEGVSESWKRKVVCKTFSVFIEEEVLGRQSPQAFIRGAEKSILNRHIDRYLVHRYMALYGAPDLLPALMRSSVDIFMEITGSTSNDQRLQFATEIAKALTTHCKSLNYLATKAKPKRIAEFAQDKKEANALGVAIAMQDKHLICLVLGRNPCIWSRTHTFGHPLELVLRIGNKDIVWIMLYFAETNPLSNSAKDITQALSVSIRLALETRGFEIAISLLRWHFRHIGRPFKNYGGYWLRWAIESGAMDFIKQLLEFGFPDGYEEYYQRTFIRIPWYTTGANPTELLRLLFRKKLVDVAMGGR
;
A
#
# COMPACT_ATOMS: atom_id res chain seq x y z
N MET A 1 -46.52 -2.67 -9.81
CA MET A 1 -46.24 -1.99 -8.53
C MET A 1 -46.38 -0.50 -8.81
N PRO A 2 -47.46 0.17 -8.37
CA PRO A 2 -47.79 1.54 -8.79
C PRO A 2 -46.73 2.58 -8.39
N LEU A 3 -45.85 2.26 -7.44
CA LEU A 3 -44.70 3.09 -7.06
C LEU A 3 -43.67 3.28 -8.18
N LEU A 4 -43.56 2.33 -9.13
CA LEU A 4 -42.63 2.43 -10.26
C LEU A 4 -43.19 3.24 -11.42
N ASP A 5 -44.49 3.57 -11.38
CA ASP A 5 -45.14 4.43 -12.38
C ASP A 5 -44.93 5.92 -12.04
N LEU A 6 -44.35 6.22 -10.87
CA LEU A 6 -43.99 7.57 -10.46
C LEU A 6 -42.72 8.05 -11.20
N PRO A 7 -42.58 9.36 -11.45
CA PRO A 7 -41.33 9.93 -11.92
C PRO A 7 -40.16 9.59 -10.97
N PRO A 8 -38.95 9.36 -11.49
CA PRO A 8 -37.80 8.91 -10.68
C PRO A 8 -37.45 9.90 -9.56
N GLU A 9 -37.72 11.19 -9.73
CA GLU A 9 -37.51 12.22 -8.71
C GLU A 9 -38.47 12.07 -7.53
N VAL A 10 -39.75 11.76 -7.82
CA VAL A 10 -40.76 11.51 -6.78
C VAL A 10 -40.43 10.24 -6.04
N PHE A 11 -40.04 9.19 -6.76
CA PHE A 11 -39.60 7.93 -6.15
C PHE A 11 -38.35 8.14 -5.28
N GLN A 12 -37.35 8.88 -5.76
CA GLN A 12 -36.15 9.21 -4.98
C GLN A 12 -36.48 9.96 -3.69
N ARG A 13 -37.43 10.90 -3.75
CA ARG A 13 -37.88 11.65 -2.57
C ARG A 13 -38.55 10.74 -1.55
N ILE A 14 -39.43 9.84 -2.00
CA ILE A 14 -40.06 8.83 -1.12
C ILE A 14 -38.99 7.97 -0.45
N ILE A 15 -37.97 7.53 -1.19
CA ILE A 15 -36.87 6.74 -0.63
C ILE A 15 -36.05 7.54 0.37
N SER A 16 -35.80 8.83 0.12
CA SER A 16 -35.07 9.70 1.04
C SER A 16 -35.82 9.92 2.35
N GLU A 17 -37.13 10.19 2.27
CA GLU A 17 -38.01 10.31 3.44
C GLU A 17 -38.04 8.99 4.22
N TYR A 18 -38.18 7.85 3.53
CA TYR A 18 -38.15 6.52 4.11
C TYR A 18 -36.83 6.20 4.84
N VAL A 19 -35.68 6.47 4.22
CA VAL A 19 -34.36 6.24 4.84
C VAL A 19 -34.14 7.15 6.06
N THR A 20 -34.68 8.37 6.02
CA THR A 20 -34.61 9.32 7.13
C THR A 20 -35.45 8.85 8.32
N GLU A 21 -36.65 8.29 8.06
CA GLU A 21 -37.57 7.81 9.09
C GLU A 21 -37.10 6.49 9.73
N GLU A 22 -36.74 5.49 8.92
CA GLU A 22 -36.40 4.15 9.41
C GLU A 22 -34.91 4.01 9.79
N GLY A 23 -34.07 4.91 9.27
CA GLY A 23 -32.62 4.87 9.45
C GLY A 23 -31.89 3.90 8.52
N VAL A 24 -30.56 3.96 8.55
CA VAL A 24 -29.66 3.25 7.63
C VAL A 24 -29.80 1.73 7.73
N SER A 25 -29.78 1.17 8.94
CA SER A 25 -29.79 -0.29 9.13
C SER A 25 -31.09 -0.93 8.63
N GLU A 26 -32.25 -0.40 9.03
CA GLU A 26 -33.54 -0.98 8.64
C GLU A 26 -33.79 -0.82 7.15
N SER A 27 -33.51 0.37 6.60
CA SER A 27 -33.62 0.61 5.16
C SER A 27 -32.77 -0.35 4.35
N TRP A 28 -31.53 -0.61 4.80
CA TRP A 28 -30.62 -1.53 4.13
C TRP A 28 -31.15 -2.96 4.10
N LYS A 29 -31.81 -3.43 5.16
CA LYS A 29 -32.43 -4.76 5.19
C LYS A 29 -33.59 -4.87 4.21
N ARG A 30 -34.39 -3.81 4.04
CA ARG A 30 -35.56 -3.80 3.15
C ARG A 30 -35.24 -3.60 1.68
N LYS A 31 -33.98 -3.34 1.32
CA LYS A 31 -33.56 -3.11 -0.08
C LYS A 31 -33.74 -4.32 -1.02
N VAL A 32 -34.09 -5.49 -0.49
CA VAL A 32 -34.25 -6.75 -1.25
C VAL A 32 -35.61 -6.90 -1.96
N VAL A 33 -36.53 -5.94 -1.80
CA VAL A 33 -37.89 -6.01 -2.36
C VAL A 33 -37.90 -6.09 -3.89
N CYS A 34 -37.14 -5.22 -4.57
CA CYS A 34 -36.94 -5.29 -6.01
C CYS A 34 -35.65 -4.58 -6.42
N LYS A 35 -35.16 -4.83 -7.65
CA LYS A 35 -33.89 -4.26 -8.14
C LYS A 35 -33.88 -2.73 -8.11
N THR A 36 -34.94 -2.08 -8.60
CA THR A 36 -35.04 -0.61 -8.61
C THR A 36 -34.98 -0.05 -7.20
N PHE A 37 -35.82 -0.55 -6.29
CA PHE A 37 -35.81 -0.14 -4.88
C PHE A 37 -34.43 -0.34 -4.24
N SER A 38 -33.76 -1.45 -4.56
CA SER A 38 -32.40 -1.73 -4.10
C SER A 38 -31.39 -0.66 -4.50
N VAL A 39 -31.43 -0.23 -5.76
CA VAL A 39 -30.53 0.80 -6.30
C VAL A 39 -30.77 2.14 -5.61
N PHE A 40 -32.02 2.58 -5.49
CA PHE A 40 -32.36 3.86 -4.85
C PHE A 40 -32.03 3.86 -3.36
N ILE A 41 -32.29 2.76 -2.62
CA ILE A 41 -31.89 2.64 -1.21
C ILE A 41 -30.38 2.65 -1.08
N GLU A 42 -29.65 1.97 -1.98
CA GLU A 42 -28.20 1.94 -1.94
C GLU A 42 -27.58 3.32 -2.17
N GLU A 43 -28.08 4.06 -3.17
CA GLU A 43 -27.68 5.44 -3.44
C GLU A 43 -28.02 6.36 -2.27
N GLU A 44 -29.21 6.24 -1.70
CA GLU A 44 -29.62 7.09 -0.58
C GLU A 44 -28.78 6.80 0.66
N VAL A 45 -28.58 5.52 1.01
CA VAL A 45 -27.80 5.09 2.16
C VAL A 45 -26.32 5.41 1.97
N LEU A 46 -25.65 4.87 0.95
CA LEU A 46 -24.20 5.03 0.81
C LEU A 46 -23.81 6.39 0.23
N GLY A 47 -24.62 6.94 -0.67
CA GLY A 47 -24.32 8.17 -1.36
C GLY A 47 -24.72 9.42 -0.58
N ARG A 48 -25.92 9.49 0.00
CA ARG A 48 -26.43 10.74 0.58
C ARG A 48 -26.30 10.87 2.09
N GLN A 49 -26.25 9.77 2.85
CA GLN A 49 -26.13 9.84 4.31
C GLN A 49 -24.82 10.48 4.78
N SER A 50 -24.84 11.17 5.91
CA SER A 50 -23.61 11.76 6.46
C SER A 50 -22.65 10.67 6.96
N PRO A 51 -21.32 10.91 6.99
CA PRO A 51 -20.38 9.95 7.55
C PRO A 51 -20.65 9.61 9.02
N GLN A 52 -21.31 10.52 9.75
CA GLN A 52 -21.71 10.29 11.14
C GLN A 52 -22.68 9.10 11.29
N ALA A 53 -23.50 8.83 10.29
CA ALA A 53 -24.44 7.71 10.28
C ALA A 53 -23.75 6.34 10.35
N PHE A 54 -22.48 6.25 9.93
CA PHE A 54 -21.74 4.97 9.83
C PHE A 54 -20.74 4.72 10.97
N ILE A 55 -20.80 5.48 12.05
CA ILE A 55 -19.78 5.43 13.09
C ILE A 55 -19.93 4.22 14.02
N ARG A 56 -21.15 3.73 14.24
CA ARG A 56 -21.48 2.73 15.27
C ARG A 56 -22.29 1.57 14.69
N GLY A 57 -22.46 0.52 15.49
CA GLY A 57 -23.47 -0.51 15.29
C GLY A 57 -23.42 -1.24 13.94
N ALA A 58 -24.62 -1.54 13.44
CA ALA A 58 -24.83 -2.27 12.19
C ALA A 58 -24.43 -1.41 10.98
N GLU A 59 -24.59 -0.10 11.07
CA GLU A 59 -24.27 0.87 10.02
C GLU A 59 -22.77 0.84 9.70
N LYS A 60 -21.91 0.78 10.72
CA LYS A 60 -20.47 0.59 10.51
C LYS A 60 -20.17 -0.72 9.76
N SER A 61 -20.91 -1.79 10.05
CA SER A 61 -20.76 -3.07 9.35
C SER A 61 -21.18 -2.97 7.88
N ILE A 62 -22.30 -2.27 7.61
CA ILE A 62 -22.76 -1.97 6.25
C ILE A 62 -21.68 -1.22 5.49
N LEU A 63 -21.14 -0.13 6.06
CA LEU A 63 -20.07 0.63 5.42
C LEU A 63 -18.85 -0.26 5.15
N ASN A 64 -18.36 -1.01 6.15
CA ASN A 64 -17.16 -1.83 5.97
C ASN A 64 -17.30 -2.85 4.83
N ARG A 65 -18.50 -3.38 4.59
CA ARG A 65 -18.78 -4.37 3.54
C ARG A 65 -18.96 -3.74 2.16
N HIS A 66 -19.27 -2.45 2.09
CA HIS A 66 -19.63 -1.75 0.87
C HIS A 66 -18.86 -0.42 0.71
N ILE A 67 -17.65 -0.35 1.28
CA ILE A 67 -16.88 0.88 1.31
C ILE A 67 -16.37 1.26 -0.08
N ASP A 68 -16.13 0.28 -0.96
CA ASP A 68 -15.84 0.51 -2.37
C ASP A 68 -16.97 1.32 -3.04
N ARG A 69 -18.22 0.88 -2.88
CA ARG A 69 -19.39 1.57 -3.45
C ARG A 69 -19.63 2.93 -2.81
N TYR A 70 -19.47 3.01 -1.48
CA TYR A 70 -19.50 4.28 -0.76
C TYR A 70 -18.50 5.29 -1.36
N LEU A 71 -17.25 4.86 -1.60
CA LEU A 71 -16.22 5.72 -2.19
C LEU A 71 -16.57 6.16 -3.62
N VAL A 72 -17.18 5.30 -4.44
CA VAL A 72 -17.65 5.67 -5.78
C VAL A 72 -18.72 6.75 -5.72
N HIS A 73 -19.66 6.68 -4.77
CA HIS A 73 -20.62 7.78 -4.59
C HIS A 73 -19.92 9.07 -4.10
N ARG A 74 -18.97 8.96 -3.16
CA ARG A 74 -18.22 10.13 -2.63
C ARG A 74 -17.26 10.76 -3.62
N TYR A 75 -16.81 10.00 -4.61
CA TYR A 75 -16.05 10.51 -5.75
C TYR A 75 -16.84 11.57 -6.51
N MET A 76 -18.15 11.36 -6.72
CA MET A 76 -19.04 12.29 -7.43
C MET A 76 -19.54 13.43 -6.54
N ALA A 77 -19.91 13.14 -5.29
CA ALA A 77 -20.42 14.15 -4.37
C ALA A 77 -20.11 13.79 -2.91
N LEU A 78 -19.56 14.74 -2.15
CA LEU A 78 -19.03 14.45 -0.81
C LEU A 78 -20.09 14.23 0.26
N TYR A 79 -21.20 14.98 0.24
CA TYR A 79 -22.23 15.00 1.29
C TYR A 79 -21.65 14.91 2.73
N GLY A 80 -20.69 15.80 3.04
CA GLY A 80 -20.04 15.88 4.35
C GLY A 80 -18.89 14.88 4.60
N ALA A 81 -18.59 13.98 3.66
CA ALA A 81 -17.42 13.11 3.74
C ALA A 81 -16.10 13.90 3.63
N PRO A 82 -15.04 13.50 4.35
CA PRO A 82 -13.71 14.06 4.15
C PRO A 82 -13.25 13.89 2.70
N ASP A 83 -12.76 14.97 2.09
CA ASP A 83 -12.37 14.99 0.67
C ASP A 83 -11.03 14.26 0.37
N LEU A 84 -10.43 13.61 1.36
CA LEU A 84 -9.10 13.01 1.25
C LEU A 84 -9.06 11.86 0.23
N LEU A 85 -9.94 10.85 0.37
CA LEU A 85 -9.99 9.72 -0.56
C LEU A 85 -10.62 10.11 -1.91
N PRO A 86 -11.74 10.87 -1.95
CA PRO A 86 -12.31 11.33 -3.21
C PRO A 86 -11.35 12.19 -4.05
N ALA A 87 -10.57 13.10 -3.45
CA ALA A 87 -9.56 13.88 -4.18
C ALA A 87 -8.42 13.01 -4.72
N LEU A 88 -7.96 12.01 -3.95
CA LEU A 88 -6.98 11.01 -4.43
C LEU A 88 -7.55 10.23 -5.62
N MET A 89 -8.81 9.79 -5.54
CA MET A 89 -9.48 9.09 -6.62
C MET A 89 -9.60 9.97 -7.86
N ARG A 90 -10.09 11.22 -7.74
CA ARG A 90 -10.20 12.17 -8.87
C ARG A 90 -8.87 12.41 -9.54
N SER A 91 -7.83 12.75 -8.77
CA SER A 91 -6.50 12.98 -9.34
C SER A 91 -5.90 11.73 -10.02
N SER A 92 -6.12 10.54 -9.48
CA SER A 92 -5.66 9.29 -10.09
C SER A 92 -6.44 8.95 -11.36
N VAL A 93 -7.76 9.11 -11.35
CA VAL A 93 -8.61 8.93 -12.54
C VAL A 93 -8.21 9.91 -13.63
N ASP A 94 -7.99 11.19 -13.31
CA ASP A 94 -7.58 12.19 -14.30
C ASP A 94 -6.24 11.83 -14.93
N ILE A 95 -5.26 11.37 -14.14
CA ILE A 95 -3.97 10.88 -14.66
C ILE A 95 -4.18 9.64 -15.56
N PHE A 96 -5.02 8.69 -15.16
CA PHE A 96 -5.28 7.48 -15.96
C PHE A 96 -6.00 7.79 -17.27
N MET A 97 -6.98 8.70 -17.24
CA MET A 97 -7.67 9.16 -18.44
C MET A 97 -6.70 9.85 -19.40
N GLU A 98 -5.83 10.73 -18.88
CA GLU A 98 -4.80 11.43 -19.65
C GLU A 98 -3.82 10.46 -20.33
N ILE A 99 -3.19 9.54 -19.57
CA ILE A 99 -2.16 8.65 -20.11
C ILE A 99 -2.71 7.57 -21.04
N THR A 100 -4.00 7.23 -20.92
CA THR A 100 -4.66 6.26 -21.82
C THR A 100 -5.34 6.94 -23.02
N GLY A 101 -5.42 8.27 -23.04
CA GLY A 101 -6.17 9.01 -24.05
C GLY A 101 -7.69 8.83 -23.99
N SER A 102 -8.21 8.34 -22.86
CA SER A 102 -9.64 8.10 -22.65
C SER A 102 -10.37 9.41 -22.35
N THR A 103 -11.56 9.60 -22.93
CA THR A 103 -12.38 10.81 -22.71
C THR A 103 -13.81 10.52 -22.28
N SER A 104 -14.25 9.26 -22.28
CA SER A 104 -15.64 8.90 -21.97
C SER A 104 -15.92 8.91 -20.46
N ASN A 105 -17.14 9.32 -20.11
CA ASN A 105 -17.61 9.28 -18.71
C ASN A 105 -17.72 7.85 -18.16
N ASP A 106 -18.02 6.88 -19.03
CA ASP A 106 -18.08 5.47 -18.64
C ASP A 106 -16.71 4.94 -18.22
N GLN A 107 -15.65 5.27 -18.98
CA GLN A 107 -14.28 4.89 -18.63
C GLN A 107 -13.82 5.57 -17.33
N ARG A 108 -14.21 6.84 -17.13
CA ARG A 108 -13.96 7.59 -15.89
C ARG A 108 -14.60 6.89 -14.68
N LEU A 109 -15.86 6.46 -14.81
CA LEU A 109 -16.56 5.74 -13.76
C LEU A 109 -15.98 4.33 -13.52
N GLN A 110 -15.55 3.65 -14.59
CA GLN A 110 -14.87 2.37 -14.50
C GLN A 110 -13.56 2.50 -13.70
N PHE A 111 -12.70 3.47 -14.02
CA PHE A 111 -11.50 3.73 -13.23
C PHE A 111 -11.86 4.07 -11.78
N ALA A 112 -12.81 4.97 -11.54
CA ALA A 112 -13.21 5.31 -10.17
C ALA A 112 -13.62 4.06 -9.36
N THR A 113 -14.34 3.12 -10.01
CA THR A 113 -14.78 1.86 -9.40
C THR A 113 -13.62 0.93 -9.08
N GLU A 114 -12.70 0.72 -10.03
CA GLU A 114 -11.53 -0.15 -9.81
C GLU A 114 -10.57 0.44 -8.76
N ILE A 115 -10.41 1.77 -8.73
CA ILE A 115 -9.63 2.46 -7.70
C ILE A 115 -10.26 2.27 -6.33
N ALA A 116 -11.59 2.39 -6.22
CA ALA A 116 -12.29 2.18 -4.95
C ALA A 116 -12.11 0.75 -4.41
N LYS A 117 -12.15 -0.26 -5.30
CA LYS A 117 -11.83 -1.65 -4.94
C LYS A 117 -10.38 -1.79 -4.49
N ALA A 118 -9.42 -1.23 -5.23
CA ALA A 118 -8.00 -1.26 -4.90
C ALA A 118 -7.70 -0.61 -3.53
N LEU A 119 -8.35 0.52 -3.24
CA LEU A 119 -8.29 1.18 -1.93
C LEU A 119 -8.84 0.28 -0.82
N THR A 120 -9.98 -0.38 -1.07
CA THR A 120 -10.61 -1.32 -0.12
C THR A 120 -9.68 -2.47 0.26
N THR A 121 -8.93 -2.99 -0.70
CA THR A 121 -8.02 -4.11 -0.47
C THR A 121 -6.69 -3.69 0.18
N HIS A 122 -6.14 -2.54 -0.19
CA HIS A 122 -4.74 -2.22 0.13
C HIS A 122 -4.52 -0.99 1.04
N CYS A 123 -5.53 -0.13 1.22
CA CYS A 123 -5.43 1.04 2.10
C CYS A 123 -5.67 0.65 3.56
N LYS A 124 -4.66 0.83 4.40
CA LYS A 124 -4.81 0.65 5.85
C LYS A 124 -5.76 1.73 6.40
N SER A 125 -6.62 1.34 7.33
CA SER A 125 -7.53 2.27 8.03
C SER A 125 -8.51 3.03 7.11
N LEU A 126 -8.89 2.44 5.97
CA LEU A 126 -9.78 3.07 4.98
C LEU A 126 -11.05 3.65 5.61
N ASN A 127 -11.76 2.88 6.45
CA ASN A 127 -12.98 3.35 7.13
C ASN A 127 -12.77 4.63 7.94
N TYR A 128 -11.61 4.74 8.61
CA TYR A 128 -11.28 5.93 9.39
C TYR A 128 -11.03 7.14 8.49
N LEU A 129 -10.32 6.94 7.38
CA LEU A 129 -10.05 7.99 6.41
C LEU A 129 -11.33 8.45 5.70
N ALA A 130 -12.23 7.52 5.40
CA ALA A 130 -13.49 7.78 4.72
C ALA A 130 -14.53 8.52 5.58
N THR A 131 -14.43 8.43 6.92
CA THR A 131 -15.49 8.96 7.81
C THR A 131 -15.02 9.96 8.86
N LYS A 132 -13.76 9.91 9.29
CA LYS A 132 -13.26 10.61 10.48
C LYS A 132 -11.85 11.16 10.33
N ALA A 133 -11.39 11.41 9.11
CA ALA A 133 -10.06 11.95 8.88
C ALA A 133 -9.88 13.27 9.66
N LYS A 134 -8.89 13.31 10.55
CA LYS A 134 -8.54 14.53 11.29
C LYS A 134 -7.86 15.54 10.35
N PRO A 135 -8.00 16.85 10.58
CA PRO A 135 -7.36 17.89 9.76
C PRO A 135 -5.85 17.68 9.55
N LYS A 136 -5.14 17.26 10.60
CA LYS A 136 -3.70 16.92 10.50
C LYS A 136 -3.42 15.82 9.47
N ARG A 137 -4.24 14.75 9.44
CA ARG A 137 -4.11 13.68 8.45
C ARG A 137 -4.44 14.17 7.05
N ILE A 138 -5.44 15.04 6.92
CA ILE A 138 -5.78 15.66 5.63
C ILE A 138 -4.60 16.47 5.08
N ALA A 139 -3.96 17.28 5.94
CA ALA A 139 -2.78 18.05 5.56
C ALA A 139 -1.59 17.16 5.18
N GLU A 140 -1.37 16.06 5.89
CA GLU A 140 -0.34 15.06 5.55
C GLU A 140 -0.57 14.45 4.15
N PHE A 141 -1.80 14.03 3.83
CA PHE A 141 -2.13 13.46 2.52
C PHE A 141 -2.05 14.48 1.39
N ALA A 142 -2.33 15.75 1.66
CA ALA A 142 -2.20 16.82 0.67
C ALA A 142 -0.75 17.06 0.22
N GLN A 143 0.24 16.56 0.98
CA GLN A 143 1.66 16.62 0.61
C GLN A 143 2.07 15.49 -0.35
N ASP A 144 1.24 14.45 -0.51
CA ASP A 144 1.54 13.36 -1.43
C ASP A 144 1.46 13.86 -2.88
N LYS A 145 2.50 13.58 -3.67
CA LYS A 145 2.51 13.90 -5.09
C LYS A 145 1.44 13.08 -5.82
N LYS A 146 0.71 13.72 -6.74
CA LYS A 146 -0.40 13.09 -7.49
C LYS A 146 0.07 11.86 -8.27
N GLU A 147 1.24 11.94 -8.90
CA GLU A 147 1.84 10.87 -9.69
C GLU A 147 2.27 9.69 -8.82
N ALA A 148 2.75 9.95 -7.60
CA ALA A 148 3.10 8.89 -6.65
C ALA A 148 1.85 8.15 -6.14
N ASN A 149 0.75 8.88 -5.90
CA ASN A 149 -0.54 8.28 -5.57
C ASN A 149 -1.11 7.47 -6.74
N ALA A 150 -1.08 8.01 -7.96
CA ALA A 150 -1.53 7.31 -9.17
C ALA A 150 -0.72 6.01 -9.40
N LEU A 151 0.59 6.04 -9.17
CA LEU A 151 1.42 4.83 -9.23
C LEU A 151 1.00 3.81 -8.16
N GLY A 152 0.80 4.24 -6.91
CA GLY A 152 0.32 3.38 -5.83
C GLY A 152 -1.02 2.73 -6.17
N VAL A 153 -1.94 3.48 -6.77
CA VAL A 153 -3.24 2.98 -7.25
C VAL A 153 -3.06 1.96 -8.37
N ALA A 154 -2.25 2.25 -9.40
CA ALA A 154 -2.02 1.33 -10.51
C ALA A 154 -1.40 0.00 -10.03
N ILE A 155 -0.46 0.06 -9.08
CA ILE A 155 0.10 -1.11 -8.41
C ILE A 155 -0.98 -1.89 -7.65
N ALA A 156 -1.83 -1.19 -6.88
CA ALA A 156 -2.91 -1.81 -6.12
C ALA A 156 -3.97 -2.48 -7.02
N MET A 157 -4.18 -1.96 -8.24
CA MET A 157 -5.02 -2.58 -9.28
C MET A 157 -4.33 -3.76 -9.98
N GLN A 158 -3.02 -3.95 -9.79
CA GLN A 158 -2.19 -4.95 -10.48
C GLN A 158 -2.20 -4.82 -12.01
N ASP A 159 -2.49 -3.63 -12.53
CA ASP A 159 -2.52 -3.36 -13.96
C ASP A 159 -1.12 -2.96 -14.45
N LYS A 160 -0.40 -3.94 -15.01
CA LYS A 160 0.97 -3.74 -15.54
C LYS A 160 1.02 -2.66 -16.62
N HIS A 161 -0.01 -2.54 -17.45
CA HIS A 161 -0.04 -1.55 -18.51
C HIS A 161 -0.14 -0.14 -17.93
N LEU A 162 -1.08 0.09 -17.00
CA LEU A 162 -1.18 1.37 -16.29
C LEU A 162 0.10 1.70 -15.51
N ILE A 163 0.72 0.72 -14.85
CA ILE A 163 1.99 0.93 -14.13
C ILE A 163 3.06 1.45 -15.10
N CYS A 164 3.25 0.81 -16.26
CA CYS A 164 4.21 1.28 -17.27
C CYS A 164 3.89 2.69 -17.79
N LEU A 165 2.63 2.99 -18.07
CA LEU A 165 2.21 4.32 -18.52
C LEU A 165 2.45 5.41 -17.45
N VAL A 166 2.13 5.13 -16.19
CA VAL A 166 2.37 6.07 -15.08
C VAL A 166 3.86 6.25 -14.86
N LEU A 167 4.67 5.18 -14.91
CA LEU A 167 6.13 5.27 -14.83
C LEU A 167 6.72 6.14 -15.94
N GLY A 168 6.10 6.17 -17.14
CA GLY A 168 6.47 7.09 -18.22
C GLY A 168 6.39 8.58 -17.85
N ARG A 169 5.64 8.95 -16.81
CA ARG A 169 5.59 10.32 -16.25
C ARG A 169 6.65 10.59 -15.18
N ASN A 170 7.59 9.68 -14.99
CA ASN A 170 8.68 9.73 -14.02
C ASN A 170 8.24 10.01 -12.56
N PRO A 171 7.28 9.23 -12.01
CA PRO A 171 6.88 9.36 -10.61
C PRO A 171 8.03 8.95 -9.69
N CYS A 172 8.07 9.54 -8.50
CA CYS A 172 9.03 9.10 -7.48
C CYS A 172 8.62 7.75 -6.89
N ILE A 173 9.37 6.69 -7.23
CA ILE A 173 9.12 5.33 -6.71
C ILE A 173 9.62 5.09 -5.28
N TRP A 174 10.39 6.03 -4.73
CA TRP A 174 11.02 5.93 -3.40
C TRP A 174 10.20 6.61 -2.32
N SER A 175 9.42 7.63 -2.69
CA SER A 175 8.62 8.41 -1.74
C SER A 175 7.52 7.56 -1.12
N ARG A 176 7.37 7.70 0.19
CA ARG A 176 6.27 7.10 0.93
C ARG A 176 5.01 7.94 0.70
N THR A 177 3.92 7.30 0.27
CA THR A 177 2.59 7.89 0.30
C THR A 177 1.89 7.55 1.61
N HIS A 178 0.98 8.40 2.06
CA HIS A 178 0.22 8.16 3.28
C HIS A 178 -0.85 7.08 3.08
N THR A 179 -1.34 6.90 1.85
CA THR A 179 -2.34 5.88 1.48
C THR A 179 -1.73 4.48 1.38
N PHE A 180 -0.63 4.36 0.62
CA PHE A 180 -0.10 3.06 0.19
C PHE A 180 1.26 2.71 0.80
N GLY A 181 1.93 3.65 1.47
CA GLY A 181 3.31 3.47 1.93
C GLY A 181 4.30 3.65 0.78
N HIS A 182 5.43 2.95 0.81
CA HIS A 182 6.36 2.97 -0.32
C HIS A 182 5.81 2.11 -1.47
N PRO A 183 5.92 2.56 -2.74
CA PRO A 183 5.50 1.77 -3.90
C PRO A 183 6.07 0.33 -3.90
N LEU A 184 7.38 0.16 -3.68
CA LEU A 184 8.01 -1.18 -3.61
C LEU A 184 7.46 -2.03 -2.45
N GLU A 185 7.17 -1.42 -1.29
CA GLU A 185 6.52 -2.12 -0.17
C GLU A 185 5.11 -2.61 -0.57
N LEU A 186 4.35 -1.80 -1.32
CA LEU A 186 3.03 -2.20 -1.80
C LEU A 186 3.12 -3.40 -2.76
N VAL A 187 4.02 -3.36 -3.74
CA VAL A 187 4.19 -4.46 -4.70
C VAL A 187 4.51 -5.78 -3.99
N LEU A 188 5.40 -5.74 -2.99
CA LEU A 188 5.79 -6.94 -2.25
C LEU A 188 4.66 -7.50 -1.40
N ARG A 189 3.81 -6.65 -0.81
CA ARG A 189 2.61 -7.10 -0.09
C ARG A 189 1.59 -7.77 -1.01
N ILE A 190 1.51 -7.33 -2.26
CA ILE A 190 0.64 -7.95 -3.28
C ILE A 190 1.22 -9.31 -3.71
N GLY A 191 2.55 -9.44 -3.73
CA GLY A 191 3.24 -10.69 -4.09
C GLY A 191 3.39 -10.92 -5.60
N ASN A 192 3.13 -9.90 -6.43
CA ASN A 192 3.28 -9.99 -7.87
C ASN A 192 4.73 -9.66 -8.29
N LYS A 193 5.53 -10.71 -8.54
CA LYS A 193 6.97 -10.59 -8.85
C LYS A 193 7.24 -9.76 -10.10
N ASP A 194 6.38 -9.84 -11.12
CA ASP A 194 6.58 -9.14 -12.38
C ASP A 194 6.56 -7.62 -12.19
N ILE A 195 5.66 -7.13 -11.33
CA ILE A 195 5.60 -5.70 -11.00
C ILE A 195 6.86 -5.25 -10.27
N VAL A 196 7.46 -6.11 -9.43
CA VAL A 196 8.73 -5.79 -8.76
C VAL A 196 9.82 -5.55 -9.81
N TRP A 197 9.91 -6.43 -10.81
CA TRP A 197 10.90 -6.31 -11.86
C TRP A 197 10.67 -5.07 -12.75
N ILE A 198 9.42 -4.74 -13.07
CA ILE A 198 9.08 -3.49 -13.77
C ILE A 198 9.60 -2.27 -12.98
N MET A 199 9.36 -2.25 -11.66
CA MET A 199 9.79 -1.16 -10.78
C MET A 199 11.32 -1.07 -10.65
N LEU A 200 12.02 -2.21 -10.59
CA LEU A 200 13.48 -2.24 -10.54
C LEU A 200 14.13 -1.84 -11.87
N TYR A 201 13.55 -2.26 -12.99
CA TYR A 201 14.00 -1.83 -14.31
C TYR A 201 13.85 -0.31 -14.47
N PHE A 202 12.72 0.25 -14.02
CA PHE A 202 12.52 1.69 -13.99
C PHE A 202 13.56 2.40 -13.10
N ALA A 203 13.83 1.85 -11.91
CA ALA A 203 14.85 2.37 -10.99
C ALA A 203 16.26 2.38 -11.61
N GLU A 204 16.58 1.40 -12.45
CA GLU A 204 17.88 1.28 -13.13
C GLU A 204 18.09 2.29 -14.25
N THR A 205 16.99 2.69 -14.91
CA THR A 205 17.00 3.51 -16.11
C THR A 205 16.73 5.00 -15.85
N ASN A 206 16.32 5.35 -14.63
CA ASN A 206 15.98 6.72 -14.27
C ASN A 206 16.94 7.28 -13.22
N PRO A 207 17.33 8.56 -13.32
CA PRO A 207 18.25 9.17 -12.37
C PRO A 207 17.65 9.24 -10.96
N LEU A 208 18.52 9.09 -9.96
CA LEU A 208 18.12 9.19 -8.55
C LEU A 208 17.73 10.63 -8.21
N SER A 209 16.44 10.86 -7.99
CA SER A 209 15.90 12.17 -7.58
C SER A 209 15.85 12.38 -6.06
N ASN A 210 16.14 11.34 -5.27
CA ASN A 210 15.95 11.32 -3.83
C ASN A 210 17.26 11.21 -3.08
N SER A 211 17.25 11.58 -1.80
CA SER A 211 18.42 11.39 -0.95
C SER A 211 18.72 9.89 -0.80
N ALA A 212 20.01 9.54 -0.68
CA ALA A 212 20.45 8.18 -0.39
C ALA A 212 19.77 7.60 0.86
N LYS A 213 19.44 8.45 1.84
CA LYS A 213 18.72 8.08 3.06
C LYS A 213 17.29 7.64 2.77
N ASP A 214 16.54 8.39 1.98
CA ASP A 214 15.15 8.05 1.64
C ASP A 214 15.06 6.76 0.82
N ILE A 215 15.97 6.61 -0.14
CA ILE A 215 16.08 5.40 -0.96
C ILE A 215 16.43 4.19 -0.08
N THR A 216 17.42 4.33 0.81
CA THR A 216 17.81 3.27 1.74
C THR A 216 16.66 2.89 2.67
N GLN A 217 15.87 3.86 3.14
CA GLN A 217 14.70 3.58 3.97
C GLN A 217 13.64 2.79 3.21
N ALA A 218 13.30 3.21 1.99
CA ALA A 218 12.32 2.51 1.14
C ALA A 218 12.76 1.08 0.82
N LEU A 219 14.04 0.90 0.46
CA LEU A 219 14.64 -0.40 0.20
C LEU A 219 14.71 -1.26 1.46
N SER A 220 15.03 -0.68 2.62
CA SER A 220 15.07 -1.44 3.87
C SER A 220 13.72 -2.03 4.23
N VAL A 221 12.63 -1.29 4.05
CA VAL A 221 11.28 -1.82 4.27
C VAL A 221 10.96 -2.94 3.27
N SER A 222 11.37 -2.75 2.01
CA SER A 222 11.14 -3.71 0.93
C SER A 222 11.95 -5.01 1.11
N ILE A 223 13.24 -4.91 1.47
CA ILE A 223 14.10 -6.05 1.78
C ILE A 223 13.52 -6.85 2.94
N ARG A 224 13.08 -6.19 4.02
CA ARG A 224 12.43 -6.87 5.14
C ARG A 224 11.23 -7.70 4.69
N LEU A 225 10.31 -7.08 3.94
CA LEU A 225 9.10 -7.76 3.45
C LEU A 225 9.43 -8.90 2.49
N ALA A 226 10.41 -8.72 1.60
CA ALA A 226 10.87 -9.77 0.71
C ALA A 226 11.45 -10.96 1.48
N LEU A 227 12.21 -10.72 2.56
CA LEU A 227 12.74 -11.78 3.43
C LEU A 227 11.61 -12.49 4.20
N GLU A 228 10.68 -11.73 4.82
CA GLU A 228 9.52 -12.26 5.56
C GLU A 228 8.62 -13.14 4.67
N THR A 229 8.46 -12.78 3.40
CA THR A 229 7.66 -13.53 2.41
C THR A 229 8.45 -14.60 1.66
N ARG A 230 9.71 -14.87 2.06
CA ARG A 230 10.65 -15.81 1.41
C ARG A 230 10.93 -15.51 -0.07
N GLY A 231 10.73 -14.28 -0.51
CA GLY A 231 11.15 -13.75 -1.81
C GLY A 231 12.65 -13.43 -1.85
N PHE A 232 13.51 -14.41 -1.55
CA PHE A 232 14.95 -14.18 -1.37
C PHE A 232 15.66 -13.63 -2.61
N GLU A 233 15.25 -14.04 -3.81
CA GLU A 233 15.79 -13.52 -5.07
C GLU A 233 15.53 -12.01 -5.22
N ILE A 234 14.33 -11.57 -4.83
CA ILE A 234 13.96 -10.16 -4.84
C ILE A 234 14.78 -9.40 -3.79
N ALA A 235 14.88 -9.93 -2.57
CA ALA A 235 15.70 -9.32 -1.51
C ALA A 235 17.16 -9.15 -1.98
N ILE A 236 17.75 -10.18 -2.57
CA ILE A 236 19.10 -10.16 -3.16
C ILE A 236 19.21 -9.08 -4.24
N SER A 237 18.21 -8.98 -5.12
CA SER A 237 18.22 -8.00 -6.21
C SER A 237 18.13 -6.57 -5.69
N LEU A 238 17.28 -6.33 -4.68
CA LEU A 238 17.20 -5.04 -3.98
C LEU A 238 18.51 -4.67 -3.29
N LEU A 239 19.17 -5.64 -2.65
CA LEU A 239 20.47 -5.44 -2.01
C LEU A 239 21.56 -5.08 -3.03
N ARG A 240 21.65 -5.82 -4.13
CA ARG A 240 22.61 -5.55 -5.22
C ARG A 240 22.38 -4.18 -5.84
N TRP A 241 21.11 -3.83 -6.06
CA TRP A 241 20.73 -2.51 -6.56
C TRP A 241 21.19 -1.42 -5.60
N HIS A 242 20.89 -1.57 -4.31
CA HIS A 242 21.31 -0.62 -3.26
C HIS A 242 22.82 -0.40 -3.29
N PHE A 243 23.60 -1.48 -3.28
CA PHE A 243 25.05 -1.39 -3.26
C PHE A 243 25.62 -0.72 -4.51
N ARG A 244 25.08 -1.03 -5.69
CA ARG A 244 25.54 -0.46 -6.97
C ARG A 244 25.33 1.05 -7.04
N HIS A 245 24.18 1.53 -6.58
CA HIS A 245 23.75 2.91 -6.82
C HIS A 245 23.94 3.85 -5.62
N ILE A 246 23.87 3.30 -4.40
CA ILE A 246 24.00 4.06 -3.15
C ILE A 246 25.32 3.76 -2.43
N GLY A 247 25.86 2.55 -2.62
CA GLY A 247 27.05 2.07 -1.92
C GLY A 247 26.72 1.28 -0.65
N ARG A 248 27.66 1.25 0.31
CA ARG A 248 27.49 0.47 1.53
C ARG A 248 26.31 1.01 2.37
N PRO A 249 25.44 0.14 2.92
CA PRO A 249 24.33 0.58 3.77
C PRO A 249 24.85 1.25 5.04
N PHE A 250 24.13 2.26 5.53
CA PHE A 250 24.43 2.86 6.83
C PHE A 250 24.38 1.81 7.93
N LYS A 251 25.22 1.98 8.97
CA LYS A 251 25.39 1.06 10.12
C LYS A 251 24.11 0.36 10.57
N ASN A 252 23.06 1.13 10.83
CA ASN A 252 21.81 0.60 11.37
C ASN A 252 21.08 -0.31 10.36
N TYR A 253 21.02 0.09 9.09
CA TYR A 253 20.31 -0.67 8.06
C TYR A 253 20.98 -2.01 7.78
N GLY A 254 22.31 -2.04 7.65
CA GLY A 254 23.01 -3.31 7.44
C GLY A 254 22.79 -4.27 8.60
N GLY A 255 22.84 -3.79 9.85
CA GLY A 255 22.57 -4.62 11.03
C GLY A 255 21.14 -5.18 11.04
N TYR A 256 20.15 -4.37 10.65
CA TYR A 256 18.76 -4.83 10.51
C TYR A 256 18.60 -5.86 9.38
N TRP A 257 19.18 -5.64 8.20
CA TRP A 257 19.08 -6.55 7.06
C TRP A 257 19.68 -7.91 7.38
N LEU A 258 20.85 -7.91 8.04
CA LEU A 258 21.50 -9.12 8.50
C LEU A 258 20.61 -9.88 9.48
N ARG A 259 20.07 -9.20 10.49
CA ARG A 259 19.16 -9.80 11.46
C ARG A 259 17.96 -10.45 10.77
N TRP A 260 17.26 -9.72 9.90
CA TRP A 260 16.09 -10.25 9.19
C TRP A 260 16.44 -11.42 8.28
N ALA A 261 17.61 -11.40 7.63
CA ALA A 261 18.05 -12.49 6.78
C ALA A 261 18.33 -13.77 7.57
N ILE A 262 18.89 -13.64 8.78
CA ILE A 262 19.13 -14.78 9.69
C ILE A 262 17.82 -15.34 10.24
N GLU A 263 16.92 -14.46 10.70
CA GLU A 263 15.57 -14.84 11.16
C GLU A 263 14.81 -15.58 10.04
N SER A 264 14.96 -15.14 8.78
CA SER A 264 14.27 -15.72 7.63
C SER A 264 14.99 -16.92 6.98
N GLY A 265 16.21 -17.24 7.38
CA GLY A 265 17.00 -18.32 6.79
C GLY A 265 17.61 -18.03 5.40
N ALA A 266 17.73 -16.76 5.02
CA ALA A 266 18.19 -16.35 3.70
C ALA A 266 19.73 -16.39 3.57
N MET A 267 20.32 -17.60 3.56
CA MET A 267 21.77 -17.79 3.56
C MET A 267 22.49 -17.08 2.40
N ASP A 268 21.93 -17.09 1.20
CA ASP A 268 22.56 -16.43 0.05
C ASP A 268 22.50 -14.91 0.14
N PHE A 269 21.45 -14.37 0.76
CA PHE A 269 21.38 -12.94 1.07
C PHE A 269 22.46 -12.56 2.09
N ILE A 270 22.65 -13.37 3.14
CA ILE A 270 23.70 -13.15 4.15
C ILE A 270 25.08 -13.18 3.48
N LYS A 271 25.37 -14.19 2.66
CA LYS A 271 26.64 -14.32 1.94
C LYS A 271 26.93 -13.05 1.13
N GLN A 272 25.96 -12.58 0.35
CA GLN A 272 26.13 -11.36 -0.45
C GLN A 272 26.29 -10.10 0.38
N LEU A 273 25.52 -9.94 1.46
CA LEU A 273 25.68 -8.81 2.38
C LEU A 273 27.08 -8.76 2.98
N LEU A 274 27.64 -9.92 3.36
CA LEU A 274 29.01 -10.04 3.89
C LEU A 274 30.10 -9.91 2.82
N GLU A 275 29.79 -10.13 1.55
CA GLU A 275 30.71 -9.91 0.42
C GLU A 275 30.85 -8.43 0.08
N PHE A 276 29.76 -7.67 0.16
CA PHE A 276 29.81 -6.21 0.03
C PHE A 276 30.59 -5.52 1.16
N GLY A 277 30.79 -6.23 2.27
CA GLY A 277 31.56 -5.78 3.41
C GLY A 277 30.81 -4.79 4.30
N PHE A 278 31.43 -4.43 5.41
CA PHE A 278 30.91 -3.44 6.33
C PHE A 278 31.58 -2.09 6.09
N PRO A 279 30.94 -0.96 6.40
CA PRO A 279 31.68 0.29 6.48
C PRO A 279 32.72 0.19 7.60
N ASP A 280 33.87 0.82 7.42
CA ASP A 280 35.04 0.65 8.29
C ASP A 280 34.72 1.07 9.74
N GLY A 281 35.18 0.29 10.72
CA GLY A 281 34.96 0.56 12.15
C GLY A 281 33.59 0.15 12.67
N TYR A 282 32.80 -0.61 11.89
CA TYR A 282 31.51 -1.15 12.34
C TYR A 282 31.52 -2.65 12.57
N GLU A 283 32.64 -3.34 12.38
CA GLU A 283 32.78 -4.78 12.57
C GLU A 283 32.19 -5.20 13.92
N GLU A 284 32.67 -4.60 15.01
CA GLU A 284 32.21 -4.90 16.37
C GLU A 284 30.68 -4.74 16.54
N TYR A 285 30.07 -3.77 15.87
CA TYR A 285 28.61 -3.59 15.93
C TYR A 285 27.89 -4.78 15.29
N TYR A 286 28.33 -5.22 14.11
CA TYR A 286 27.77 -6.40 13.45
C TYR A 286 28.03 -7.67 14.26
N GLN A 287 29.22 -7.83 14.85
CA GLN A 287 29.52 -8.94 15.76
C GLN A 287 28.51 -8.98 16.94
N ARG A 288 28.27 -7.83 17.58
CA ARG A 288 27.26 -7.71 18.65
C ARG A 288 25.85 -8.01 18.17
N THR A 289 25.50 -7.65 16.93
CA THR A 289 24.22 -8.03 16.33
C THR A 289 24.10 -9.55 16.24
N PHE A 290 25.11 -10.26 15.75
CA PHE A 290 25.10 -11.73 15.68
C PHE A 290 24.95 -12.40 17.05
N ILE A 291 25.70 -11.94 18.06
CA ILE A 291 25.66 -12.51 19.41
C ILE A 291 24.26 -12.37 20.04
N ARG A 292 23.55 -11.28 19.73
CA ARG A 292 22.23 -10.98 20.28
C ARG A 292 21.08 -11.68 19.55
N ILE A 293 21.33 -12.36 18.43
CA ILE A 293 20.26 -13.07 17.73
C ILE A 293 19.93 -14.35 18.51
N PRO A 294 18.64 -14.60 18.82
CA PRO A 294 18.25 -15.86 19.43
C PRO A 294 18.46 -16.99 18.42
N TRP A 295 19.54 -17.75 18.55
CA TRP A 295 19.92 -18.80 17.59
C TRP A 295 18.85 -19.89 17.42
N TYR A 296 18.00 -20.10 18.44
CA TYR A 296 16.87 -21.03 18.40
C TYR A 296 15.68 -20.55 17.56
N THR A 297 15.61 -19.26 17.20
CA THR A 297 14.55 -18.71 16.32
C THR A 297 15.01 -18.54 14.88
N THR A 298 16.18 -19.04 14.52
CA THR A 298 16.75 -18.80 13.20
C THR A 298 16.15 -19.76 12.18
N GLY A 299 15.69 -19.22 11.04
CA GLY A 299 15.34 -20.04 9.87
C GLY A 299 16.57 -20.57 9.13
N ALA A 300 17.77 -20.08 9.47
CA ALA A 300 19.04 -20.49 8.89
C ALA A 300 19.60 -21.75 9.56
N ASN A 301 20.40 -22.53 8.84
CA ASN A 301 21.20 -23.60 9.46
C ASN A 301 22.29 -22.96 10.35
N PRO A 302 22.23 -23.11 11.70
CA PRO A 302 23.15 -22.43 12.60
C PRO A 302 24.61 -22.82 12.36
N THR A 303 24.87 -24.07 11.98
CA THR A 303 26.22 -24.57 11.70
C THR A 303 26.80 -23.92 10.45
N GLU A 304 26.02 -23.80 9.37
CA GLU A 304 26.48 -23.13 8.14
C GLU A 304 26.72 -21.64 8.40
N LEU A 305 25.82 -20.98 9.12
CA LEU A 305 25.96 -19.58 9.48
C LEU A 305 27.21 -19.34 10.33
N LEU A 306 27.44 -20.12 11.40
CA LEU A 306 28.64 -20.01 12.23
C LEU A 306 29.92 -20.21 11.41
N ARG A 307 29.98 -21.22 10.54
CA ARG A 307 31.12 -21.45 9.63
C ARG A 307 31.38 -20.23 8.74
N LEU A 308 30.33 -19.62 8.19
CA LEU A 308 30.44 -18.42 7.38
C LEU A 308 31.02 -17.25 8.19
N LEU A 309 30.56 -17.05 9.43
CA LEU A 309 31.03 -15.98 10.30
C LEU A 309 32.48 -16.17 10.74
N PHE A 310 32.89 -17.39 11.09
CA PHE A 310 34.30 -17.72 11.37
C PHE A 310 35.18 -17.45 10.16
N ARG A 311 34.75 -17.89 8.96
CA ARG A 311 35.51 -17.65 7.71
C ARG A 311 35.69 -16.15 7.42
N LYS A 312 34.71 -15.33 7.77
CA LYS A 312 34.76 -13.87 7.60
C LYS A 312 35.43 -13.14 8.77
N LYS A 313 35.97 -13.85 9.77
CA LYS A 313 36.57 -13.30 11.00
C LYS A 313 35.62 -12.36 11.77
N LEU A 314 34.33 -12.67 11.74
CA LEU A 314 33.29 -11.89 12.45
C LEU A 314 32.94 -12.49 13.81
N VAL A 315 33.46 -13.66 14.13
CA VAL A 315 33.39 -14.23 15.46
C VAL A 315 34.78 -14.74 15.75
N ASP A 316 35.47 -14.11 16.71
CA ASP A 316 36.65 -14.72 17.29
C ASP A 316 36.20 -15.77 18.30
N VAL A 317 36.96 -16.87 18.38
CA VAL A 317 36.70 -18.03 19.26
C VAL A 317 36.81 -17.65 20.75
N ALA A 318 37.00 -16.39 21.10
CA ALA A 318 36.97 -15.85 22.46
C ALA A 318 35.55 -15.81 23.08
N MET A 319 34.68 -16.77 22.76
CA MET A 319 33.55 -17.16 23.61
C MET A 319 34.00 -18.05 24.79
N GLY A 320 35.29 -18.01 25.14
CA GLY A 320 35.83 -18.56 26.38
C GLY A 320 35.89 -17.48 27.45
N GLY A 321 34.94 -17.53 28.40
CA GLY A 321 35.05 -16.81 29.66
C GLY A 321 34.00 -15.72 29.88
N ARG A 322 32.78 -16.14 30.21
CA ARG A 322 32.00 -15.59 31.33
C ARG A 322 30.93 -16.57 31.76
#